data_AF-A0AAT9T6J7-F1
#
_entry.id   AF-A0AAT9T6J7-F1
#
_cell.length_a   1.000
_cell.length_b   1.000
_cell.length_c   1.000
_cell.angle_alpha   90.00
_cell.angle_beta   90.00
_cell.angle_gamma   90.00
#
_symmetry.space_group_name_H-M   'P 1'
#
loop_
_entity.id
_entity.type
_entity.pdbx_description
1 polymer ?
#
loop_
_entity_poly.entity_id
_entity_poly.type
_entity_poly.pdbx_seq_one_letter_code
_entity_poly.pdbx_strand_id
1 'polypeptide(L)' 'MVRLGWFRSPQGIEVRFGTSRAGAVDVRLYTTTSVDAVIPAHPDVDWEQLRTVEKGRRSPLASLRLDPAI' A
#
# COMPACT_ATOMS: atom_id res chain seq x y z
N MET A 1 -1.96 -7.87 -11.69
CA MET A 1 -2.02 -7.02 -10.48
C MET A 1 -0.60 -6.57 -10.17
N VAL A 2 -0.35 -5.27 -10.03
CA VAL A 2 1.00 -4.69 -9.79
C VAL A 2 1.14 -4.36 -8.31
N ARG A 3 2.28 -4.70 -7.68
CA ARG A 3 2.56 -4.40 -6.26
C ARG A 3 3.74 -3.45 -6.16
N LEU A 4 3.47 -2.17 -5.89
CA LEU A 4 4.50 -1.12 -5.87
C LEU A 4 5.39 -1.14 -4.62
N GLY A 5 4.94 -1.73 -3.51
CA GLY A 5 5.75 -1.86 -2.29
C GLY A 5 5.95 -0.57 -1.48
N TRP A 6 5.32 0.54 -1.87
CA TRP A 6 5.57 1.88 -1.29
C TRP A 6 5.09 2.07 0.14
N PHE A 7 4.06 1.35 0.57
CA PHE A 7 3.60 1.42 1.96
C PHE A 7 4.32 0.39 2.82
N ARG A 8 5.17 0.85 3.73
CA ARG A 8 5.66 0.05 4.85
C ARG A 8 4.84 0.37 6.08
N SER A 9 4.11 -0.64 6.57
CA SER A 9 3.49 -0.58 7.89
C SER A 9 4.59 -0.78 8.94
N PRO A 10 4.77 0.17 9.88
CA PRO A 10 5.74 0.05 10.96
C PRO A 10 5.25 -0.85 12.10
N GLN A 11 3.98 -1.27 12.08
CA GLN A 11 3.32 -1.93 13.22
C GLN A 11 2.39 -3.05 12.74
N GLY A 12 2.53 -4.24 13.33
CA GLY A 12 1.58 -5.35 13.19
C GLY A 12 0.87 -5.62 14.52
N ILE A 13 -0.40 -6.03 14.47
CA ILE A 13 -1.12 -6.54 15.63
C ILE A 13 -1.60 -7.97 15.37
N GLU A 14 -1.49 -8.83 16.37
CA GLU A 14 -2.10 -10.15 16.34
C GLU A 14 -3.59 -10.02 16.66
N VAL A 15 -4.44 -10.38 15.69
CA VAL A 15 -5.89 -10.47 15.89
C VAL A 15 -6.27 -11.93 16.03
N ARG A 16 -6.93 -12.28 17.14
CA ARG A 16 -7.40 -13.65 17.41
C ARG A 16 -8.88 -13.76 17.13
N PHE A 17 -9.27 -14.76 16.35
CA PHE A 17 -10.66 -15.13 16.17
C PHE A 17 -11.04 -16.28 17.12
N GLY A 18 -11.87 -16.01 18.13
CA GLY A 18 -12.26 -16.98 19.16
C GLY A 18 -11.19 -17.22 20.24
N THR A 19 -11.32 -18.32 21.00
CA THR A 19 -10.43 -18.62 22.14
C THR A 19 -9.15 -19.38 21.76
N SER A 20 -9.10 -19.97 20.56
CA SER A 20 -7.95 -20.78 20.11
C SER A 20 -6.85 -19.94 19.47
N ARG A 21 -5.58 -20.30 19.74
CA ARG A 21 -4.39 -19.68 19.12
C ARG A 21 -4.26 -20.02 17.63
N ALA A 22 -4.97 -21.06 17.16
CA ALA A 22 -4.96 -21.49 15.75
C ALA A 22 -5.66 -20.50 14.79
N GLY A 23 -6.35 -19.47 15.31
CA GLY A 23 -7.02 -18.42 14.53
C GLY A 23 -6.38 -17.04 14.65
N ALA A 24 -5.12 -16.97 15.11
CA ALA A 24 -4.39 -15.70 15.22
C ALA A 24 -3.86 -15.27 13.84
N VAL A 25 -4.14 -14.03 13.44
CA VAL A 25 -3.69 -13.42 12.18
C VAL A 25 -2.92 -12.14 12.49
N ASP A 26 -1.72 -11.99 11.92
CA ASP A 26 -0.99 -10.73 11.96
C ASP A 26 -1.61 -9.73 10.96
N VAL A 27 -2.06 -8.59 11.48
CA VAL A 27 -2.67 -7.52 10.70
C VAL A 27 -1.74 -6.32 10.74
N ARG A 28 -1.25 -5.92 9.58
CA ARG A 28 -0.44 -4.70 9.44
C ARG A 28 -1.32 -3.45 9.59
N LEU A 29 -0.91 -2.56 10.49
CA LEU A 29 -1.55 -1.27 10.70
C LEU A 29 -0.82 -0.19 9.89
N TYR A 30 -1.59 0.60 9.15
CA TYR A 30 -1.08 1.73 8.40
C TYR A 30 -1.57 3.01 9.07
N THR A 31 -0.63 3.89 9.43
CA THR A 31 -0.97 5.20 9.99
C THR A 31 -1.20 6.19 8.85
N THR A 32 -1.98 7.24 9.11
CA THR A 32 -2.16 8.36 8.16
C THR A 32 -0.81 8.93 7.72
N THR A 33 0.13 9.10 8.66
CA THR A 33 1.50 9.56 8.36
C THR A 33 2.24 8.63 7.40
N SER A 34 2.14 7.30 7.57
CA SER A 34 2.74 6.34 6.63
C SER A 34 2.11 6.42 5.24
N VAL A 35 0.85 6.85 5.14
CA VAL A 35 0.18 7.04 3.86
C VAL A 35 0.59 8.36 3.21
N ASP A 36 0.55 9.45 3.98
CA ASP A 36 0.89 10.80 3.52
C ASP A 36 2.34 10.90 3.04
N ALA A 37 3.24 10.12 3.62
CA ALA A 37 4.65 10.07 3.22
C ALA A 37 4.88 9.57 1.79
N VAL A 38 3.93 8.85 1.19
CA VAL A 38 4.08 8.28 -0.16
C VAL A 38 4.09 9.36 -1.24
N ILE A 39 3.28 10.40 -1.11
CA ILE A 39 3.19 11.47 -2.11
C ILE A 39 4.55 12.18 -2.30
N PRO A 40 5.20 12.72 -1.25
CA PRO A 40 6.50 13.35 -1.38
C PRO A 40 7.64 12.37 -1.67
N ALA A 41 7.52 11.08 -1.34
CA ALA A 41 8.53 10.07 -1.62
C ALA A 41 8.57 9.64 -3.11
N HIS A 42 7.51 9.89 -3.87
CA HIS A 42 7.44 9.60 -5.30
C HIS A 42 7.08 10.85 -6.11
N PRO A 43 8.01 11.83 -6.20
CA PRO A 43 7.78 13.06 -6.97
C PRO A 43 7.65 12.80 -8.48
N ASP A 44 8.18 11.68 -8.97
CA ASP A 44 8.10 11.27 -10.37
C ASP A 44 6.68 10.81 -10.79
N VAL A 45 5.75 10.72 -9.84
CA VAL A 45 4.37 10.32 -10.08
C VAL A 45 3.49 11.57 -10.23
N ASP A 46 2.78 11.65 -11.35
CA ASP A 46 1.73 12.66 -11.52
C ASP A 46 0.48 12.26 -10.71
N TRP A 47 0.41 12.75 -9.48
CA TRP A 47 -0.68 12.47 -8.54
C TRP A 47 -2.02 13.08 -8.97
N GLU A 48 -2.00 14.22 -9.66
CA GLU A 48 -3.24 14.83 -10.16
C GLU A 48 -3.81 14.01 -11.31
N GLN A 49 -2.97 13.57 -12.25
CA GLN A 49 -3.40 12.65 -13.30
C GLN A 49 -4.01 11.39 -12.70
N LEU A 50 -3.38 10.79 -11.68
CA LEU A 50 -3.90 9.58 -11.04
C LEU A 50 -5.30 9.75 -10.44
N ARG A 51 -5.60 10.91 -9.85
CA ARG A 51 -6.93 11.18 -9.27
C ARG A 51 -8.03 11.33 -10.33
N THR A 52 -7.66 11.63 -11.57
CA THR A 52 -8.61 11.79 -12.69
C THR A 52 -8.82 10.51 -13.51
N VAL A 53 -8.12 9.42 -13.20
CA VAL A 53 -8.25 8.16 -13.95
C VAL A 53 -9.66 7.59 -13.80
N GLU A 54 -10.35 7.47 -14.93
CA GLU A 54 -11.69 6.90 -14.98
C GLU A 54 -11.70 5.40 -14.67
N LYS A 55 -12.80 4.94 -14.08
CA LYS A 55 -13.05 3.50 -13.85
C LYS A 55 -12.96 2.73 -15.17
N GLY A 56 -12.27 1.59 -15.14
CA GLY A 56 -12.07 0.72 -16.31
C GLY A 56 -10.87 1.09 -17.19
N ARG A 57 -10.21 2.23 -16.91
CA ARG A 57 -8.93 2.58 -17.55
C ARG A 57 -7.77 1.98 -16.76
N ARG A 58 -6.70 1.63 -17.48
CA ARG A 58 -5.47 1.13 -16.87
C ARG A 58 -4.76 2.27 -16.15
N SER A 59 -4.46 2.09 -14.87
CA SER A 59 -3.75 3.09 -14.06
C SER A 59 -2.33 3.35 -14.62
N PRO A 60 -1.89 4.61 -14.71
CA PRO A 60 -0.49 4.98 -15.00
C PRO A 60 0.53 4.30 -14.10
N LEU A 61 0.18 4.00 -12.84
CA LEU A 61 1.03 3.28 -11.89
C LEU A 61 1.45 1.88 -12.40
N ALA A 62 0.65 1.27 -13.28
CA ALA A 62 0.93 -0.07 -13.81
C ALA A 62 2.12 -0.11 -14.78
N SER A 63 2.61 1.04 -15.22
CA SER A 63 3.78 1.18 -16.09
C SER A 63 5.07 1.48 -15.32
N LEU A 64 4.97 1.75 -14.02
CA LEU A 64 6.14 2.02 -13.19
C LEU A 64 6.95 0.73 -13.01
N ARG A 65 8.28 0.86 -13.10
CA ARG A 65 9.19 -0.22 -12.75
C ARG A 65 9.05 -0.48 -11.26
N LEU A 66 8.79 -1.73 -10.92
CA LEU A 66 8.75 -2.17 -9.53
C LEU A 66 10.16 -2.11 -8.97
N ASP A 67 10.32 -1.42 -7.85
CA ASP A 67 11.52 -1.58 -7.04
C ASP A 67 11.50 -3.02 -6.49
N PRO A 68 12.49 -3.88 -6.80
CA PRO A 68 12.54 -5.21 -6.22
C PRO A 68 12.66 -5.05 -4.70
N ALA A 69 11.58 -5.38 -4.00
CA ALA A 69 11.53 -5.32 -2.54
C ALA A 69 12.73 -6.09 -1.95
N ILE A 70 13.67 -5.35 -1.35
CA ILE A 70 14.75 -5.88 -0.50
C ILE A 70 14.17 -6.29 0.84
#